data_AF-A0A1Y3CWQ0-F1
#
_entry.id   AF-A0A1Y3CWQ0-F1
#
_cell.length_a   1.000
_cell.length_b   1.000
_cell.length_c   1.000
_cell.angle_alpha   90.00
_cell.angle_beta   90.00
_cell.angle_gamma   90.00
#
_symmetry.space_group_name_H-M   'P 1'
#
loop_
_entity.id
_entity.type
_entity.pdbx_description
1 polymer ?
#
loop_
_entity_poly.entity_id
_entity_poly.type
_entity_poly.pdbx_seq_one_letter_code
_entity_poly.pdbx_strand_id
1 'polypeptide(L)'
;MLKMIDVLEQSLVQNFTHSLNSHTSQFDELFNQGILNTSDSALQNVVVNFFNRADAIESAQALDISAERIAALQSATALKDDQYLADTAKIVALCLALETNSLEQVEVSDCLQDYPM
;
A
#
# COMPACT_ATOMS: atom_id res chain seq x y z
N MET A 1 16.30 1.96 -13.76
CA MET A 1 15.03 2.12 -13.02
C MET A 1 15.11 1.20 -11.82
N LEU A 2 15.29 1.75 -10.61
CA LEU A 2 15.19 0.91 -9.40
C LEU A 2 13.74 0.43 -9.31
N LYS A 3 13.55 -0.87 -9.11
CA LYS A 3 12.23 -1.39 -8.73
C LYS A 3 11.92 -0.83 -7.34
N MET A 4 10.67 -0.48 -7.04
CA MET A 4 10.31 -0.02 -5.69
C MET A 4 10.52 -1.16 -4.68
N ILE A 5 10.50 -2.43 -5.08
CA ILE A 5 11.02 -3.60 -4.31
C ILE A 5 12.51 -3.50 -3.92
N ASP A 6 13.34 -2.76 -4.67
CA ASP A 6 14.74 -2.49 -4.29
C ASP A 6 14.83 -1.35 -3.25
N VAL A 7 13.80 -0.51 -3.15
CA VAL A 7 13.72 0.64 -2.24
C VAL A 7 13.00 0.26 -0.93
N LEU A 8 11.94 -0.53 -1.04
CA LEU A 8 11.25 -1.19 0.07
C LEU A 8 12.11 -2.35 0.57
N GLU A 9 12.22 -2.50 1.88
CA GLU A 9 12.97 -3.62 2.44
C GLU A 9 12.32 -4.95 2.03
N GLN A 10 13.13 -5.95 1.68
CA GLN A 10 12.61 -7.29 1.33
C GLN A 10 11.68 -7.85 2.42
N SER A 11 11.94 -7.51 3.67
CA SER A 11 11.09 -7.87 4.80
C SER A 11 9.66 -7.35 4.66
N LEU A 12 9.45 -6.11 4.20
CA LEU A 12 8.12 -5.55 4.00
C LEU A 12 7.39 -6.22 2.83
N VAL A 13 8.10 -6.49 1.72
CA VAL A 13 7.54 -7.19 0.56
C VAL A 13 7.16 -8.64 0.90
N GLN A 14 8.02 -9.34 1.66
CA GLN A 14 7.78 -10.69 2.16
C GLN A 14 6.59 -10.73 3.12
N ASN A 15 6.55 -9.83 4.09
CA ASN A 15 5.44 -9.73 5.04
C ASN A 15 4.13 -9.42 4.34
N PHE A 16 4.14 -8.52 3.36
CA PHE A 16 2.97 -8.20 2.53
C PHE A 16 2.47 -9.44 1.75
N THR A 17 3.36 -10.11 1.03
CA THR A 17 3.00 -11.30 0.23
C THR A 17 2.51 -12.44 1.12
N HIS A 18 3.19 -12.67 2.24
CA HIS A 18 2.81 -13.71 3.21
C HIS A 18 1.44 -13.41 3.83
N SER A 19 1.21 -12.16 4.23
CA SER A 19 -0.03 -11.75 4.88
C SER A 19 -1.20 -11.64 3.90
N LEU A 20 -0.97 -11.32 2.62
CA LEU A 20 -2.00 -11.41 1.58
C LEU A 20 -2.50 -12.85 1.37
N ASN A 21 -1.59 -13.82 1.38
CA ASN A 21 -1.94 -15.23 1.22
C ASN A 21 -2.57 -15.82 2.50
N SER A 22 -2.15 -15.32 3.65
CA SER A 22 -2.64 -15.74 4.95
C SER A 22 -3.72 -14.77 5.40
N HIS A 23 -4.97 -14.99 4.99
CA HIS A 23 -6.20 -14.23 5.34
C HIS A 23 -6.42 -14.11 6.86
N THR A 24 -5.54 -13.39 7.55
CA THR A 24 -5.44 -13.33 8.99
C THR A 24 -5.57 -11.89 9.43
N SER A 25 -6.29 -11.65 10.53
CA SER A 25 -6.41 -10.33 11.17
C SER A 25 -5.08 -9.73 11.62
N GLN A 26 -3.98 -10.49 11.48
CA GLN A 26 -2.61 -10.09 11.78
C GLN A 26 -1.94 -9.33 10.64
N PHE A 27 -2.58 -9.26 9.45
CA PHE A 27 -2.09 -8.48 8.31
C PHE A 27 -1.83 -7.03 8.71
N ASP A 28 -2.82 -6.35 9.30
CA ASP A 28 -2.69 -4.94 9.67
C ASP A 28 -1.54 -4.71 10.65
N GLU A 29 -1.39 -5.56 11.65
CA GLU A 29 -0.29 -5.44 12.64
C GLU A 29 1.08 -5.68 12.02
N LEU A 30 1.26 -6.77 11.26
CA LEU A 30 2.53 -7.11 10.64
C LEU A 30 2.92 -6.10 9.56
N PHE A 31 1.92 -5.59 8.83
CA PHE A 31 2.12 -4.63 7.77
C PHE A 31 2.44 -3.24 8.33
N ASN A 32 1.71 -2.79 9.36
CA ASN A 32 2.03 -1.54 10.06
C ASN A 32 3.42 -1.61 10.71
N GLN A 33 3.78 -2.73 11.34
CA GLN A 33 5.14 -2.93 11.84
C GLN A 33 6.19 -2.91 10.72
N GLY A 34 5.89 -3.51 9.56
CA GLY A 34 6.77 -3.46 8.40
C GLY A 34 7.00 -2.03 7.90
N ILE A 35 5.96 -1.20 7.88
CA ILE A 35 6.06 0.22 7.53
C ILE A 35 6.85 1.01 8.58
N LEU A 36 6.60 0.77 9.87
CA LEU A 36 7.32 1.45 10.95
C LEU A 36 8.83 1.11 10.94
N ASN A 37 9.17 -0.14 10.63
CA ASN A 37 10.56 -0.59 10.49
C ASN A 37 11.22 -0.10 9.20
N THR A 38 10.44 0.12 8.13
CA THR A 38 10.97 0.65 6.87
C THR A 38 11.51 2.07 7.07
N SER A 39 12.62 2.38 6.42
CA SER A 39 13.23 3.71 6.48
C SER A 39 12.31 4.78 5.88
N ASP A 40 12.27 5.95 6.52
CA ASP A 40 11.43 7.07 6.10
C ASP A 40 11.70 7.50 4.65
N SER A 41 12.97 7.41 4.22
CA SER A 41 13.38 7.68 2.83
C SER A 41 12.78 6.67 1.84
N ALA A 42 12.62 5.41 2.23
CA ALA A 42 12.00 4.39 1.40
C ALA A 42 10.49 4.61 1.30
N LEU A 43 9.82 4.89 2.42
CA LEU A 43 8.39 5.26 2.42
C LEU A 43 8.13 6.52 1.60
N GLN A 44 8.95 7.55 1.76
CA GLN A 44 8.86 8.77 0.97
C GLN A 44 8.97 8.50 -0.52
N ASN A 45 9.96 7.69 -0.93
CA ASN A 45 10.11 7.32 -2.33
C ASN A 45 8.86 6.58 -2.84
N VAL A 46 8.29 5.67 -2.05
CA VAL A 46 7.07 4.94 -2.44
C VAL A 46 5.91 5.89 -2.65
N VAL A 47 5.67 6.77 -1.68
CA VAL A 47 4.56 7.73 -1.71
C VAL A 47 4.74 8.75 -2.83
N VAL A 48 5.94 9.29 -3.03
CA VAL A 48 6.25 10.20 -4.13
C VAL A 48 6.06 9.52 -5.48
N ASN A 49 6.51 8.28 -5.62
CA ASN A 49 6.38 7.54 -6.88
C ASN A 49 4.92 7.14 -7.15
N PHE A 50 4.15 6.83 -6.10
CA PHE A 50 2.70 6.69 -6.18
C PHE A 50 2.06 7.96 -6.72
N PHE A 51 2.34 9.12 -6.12
CA PHE A 51 1.77 10.41 -6.54
C PHE A 51 2.28 10.93 -7.88
N ASN A 52 3.38 10.39 -8.42
CA ASN A 52 3.80 10.67 -9.79
C ASN A 52 2.93 10.00 -10.86
N ARG A 53 2.04 9.07 -10.48
CA ARG A 53 1.10 8.47 -11.43
C ARG A 53 -0.07 9.38 -11.71
N ALA A 54 -0.54 9.36 -12.96
CA ALA A 54 -1.70 10.14 -13.39
C ALA A 54 -2.97 9.74 -12.61
N ASP A 55 -3.08 8.45 -12.24
CA ASP A 55 -4.21 7.88 -11.51
C ASP A 55 -4.03 7.91 -9.98
N ALA A 56 -2.99 8.56 -9.45
CA ALA A 56 -2.70 8.51 -8.01
C ALA A 56 -3.82 9.08 -7.14
N ILE A 57 -4.42 10.19 -7.57
CA ILE A 57 -5.53 10.85 -6.87
C ILE A 57 -6.77 9.97 -6.90
N GLU A 58 -7.11 9.43 -8.07
CA GLU A 58 -8.26 8.52 -8.23
C GLU A 58 -8.07 7.24 -7.40
N SER A 59 -6.88 6.65 -7.44
CA SER A 59 -6.53 5.47 -6.64
C SER A 59 -6.60 5.75 -5.14
N ALA A 60 -6.10 6.89 -4.68
CA ALA A 60 -6.17 7.25 -3.27
C ALA A 60 -7.61 7.53 -2.82
N GLN A 61 -8.42 8.18 -3.66
CA GLN A 61 -9.85 8.35 -3.39
C GLN A 61 -10.59 7.01 -3.36
N ALA A 62 -10.25 6.08 -4.26
CA ALA A 62 -10.81 4.72 -4.26
C ALA A 62 -10.40 3.90 -3.02
N LEU A 63 -9.27 4.22 -2.39
CA LEU A 63 -8.82 3.66 -1.11
C LEU A 63 -9.50 4.29 0.12
N ASP A 64 -10.53 5.12 -0.07
CA ASP A 64 -11.23 5.82 1.01
C ASP A 64 -10.31 6.82 1.74
N ILE A 65 -9.40 7.47 1.00
CA ILE A 65 -8.51 8.51 1.52
C ILE A 65 -9.05 9.88 1.12
N SER A 66 -9.37 10.72 2.11
CA SER A 66 -9.88 12.08 1.86
C SER A 66 -8.87 12.97 1.16
N ALA A 67 -9.34 13.92 0.33
CA ALA A 67 -8.49 14.86 -0.39
C ALA A 67 -7.52 15.66 0.51
N GLU A 68 -7.93 16.02 1.73
CA GLU A 68 -7.05 16.65 2.72
C GLU A 68 -5.89 15.73 3.14
N ARG A 69 -6.16 14.44 3.34
CA ARG A 69 -5.15 13.43 3.69
C ARG A 69 -4.23 13.16 2.51
N ILE A 70 -4.79 13.11 1.30
CA ILE A 70 -4.02 13.01 0.06
C ILE A 70 -3.01 14.16 -0.05
N ALA A 71 -3.43 15.40 0.23
CA ALA A 71 -2.52 16.54 0.21
C ALA A 71 -1.41 16.43 1.26
N ALA A 72 -1.72 15.92 2.47
CA ALA A 72 -0.72 15.66 3.51
C ALA A 72 0.24 14.51 3.12
N LEU A 73 -0.27 13.45 2.49
CA LEU A 73 0.53 12.33 2.01
C LEU A 73 1.41 12.73 0.81
N GLN A 74 0.95 13.66 -0.04
CA GLN A 74 1.76 14.21 -1.13
C GLN A 74 3.00 14.94 -0.63
N SER A 75 2.93 15.59 0.54
CA SER A 75 4.13 16.15 1.16
C SER A 75 5.13 15.09 1.64
N ALA A 76 4.73 13.81 1.66
CA ALA A 76 5.53 12.66 2.09
C ALA A 76 6.18 12.86 3.48
N THR A 77 5.60 13.72 4.30
CA THR A 77 6.07 14.03 5.64
C THR A 77 5.21 13.32 6.68
N ALA A 78 5.86 12.83 7.74
CA ALA A 78 5.19 12.18 8.86
C ALA A 78 4.32 10.97 8.49
N LEU A 79 4.74 10.20 7.48
CA LEU A 79 4.05 9.01 6.97
C LEU A 79 3.82 7.92 8.03
N LYS A 80 4.60 7.94 9.12
CA LYS A 80 4.54 7.01 10.26
C LYS A 80 3.67 7.51 11.41
N ASP A 81 3.13 8.72 11.36
CA ASP A 81 2.22 9.20 12.40
C ASP A 81 0.96 8.34 12.40
N ASP A 82 0.44 7.97 13.58
CA ASP A 82 -0.81 7.21 13.73
C ASP A 82 -1.97 7.75 12.88
N GLN A 83 -2.02 9.07 12.69
CA GLN A 83 -3.00 9.70 11.84
C GLN A 83 -2.85 9.24 10.39
N TYR A 84 -1.65 9.24 9.82
CA TYR A 84 -1.41 8.92 8.41
C TYR A 84 -1.00 7.47 8.18
N LEU A 85 -0.63 6.72 9.22
CA LEU A 85 -0.11 5.35 9.12
C LEU A 85 -1.08 4.44 8.37
N ALA A 86 -2.38 4.52 8.67
CA ALA A 86 -3.40 3.75 7.98
C ALA A 86 -3.50 4.10 6.47
N ASP A 87 -3.34 5.38 6.10
CA ASP A 87 -3.39 5.78 4.69
C ASP A 87 -2.09 5.44 3.96
N THR A 88 -0.95 5.65 4.61
CA THR A 88 0.37 5.23 4.13
C THR A 88 0.35 3.73 3.90
N ALA A 89 -0.24 2.95 4.82
CA ALA A 89 -0.41 1.52 4.66
C ALA A 89 -1.22 1.19 3.40
N LYS A 90 -2.39 1.79 3.21
CA LYS A 90 -3.19 1.60 1.99
C LYS A 90 -2.41 1.91 0.70
N ILE A 91 -1.67 3.02 0.67
CA ILE A 91 -0.86 3.42 -0.50
C ILE A 91 0.28 2.41 -0.73
N VAL A 92 1.04 2.08 0.30
CA VAL A 92 2.17 1.15 0.22
C VAL A 92 1.68 -0.24 -0.18
N ALA A 93 0.55 -0.69 0.35
CA ALA A 93 -0.07 -1.96 0.00
C ALA A 93 -0.47 -1.99 -1.48
N LEU A 94 -1.07 -0.91 -1.99
CA LEU A 94 -1.42 -0.81 -3.40
C LEU A 94 -0.17 -0.77 -4.30
N CYS A 95 0.85 -0.01 -3.92
CA CYS A 95 2.14 0.02 -4.64
C CYS A 95 2.78 -1.36 -4.71
N LEU A 96 2.87 -2.04 -3.56
CA LEU A 96 3.39 -3.40 -3.46
C LEU A 96 2.57 -4.34 -4.34
N ALA A 97 1.24 -4.32 -4.24
CA ALA A 97 0.36 -5.20 -5.01
C ALA A 97 0.53 -5.06 -6.52
N LEU A 98 0.76 -3.83 -6.99
CA LEU A 98 0.98 -3.55 -8.41
C LEU A 98 2.38 -3.98 -8.88
N GLU A 99 3.40 -3.86 -8.03
CA GLU A 99 4.75 -4.32 -8.37
C GLU A 99 4.90 -5.84 -8.30
N THR A 100 4.31 -6.46 -7.29
CA THR A 100 4.35 -7.91 -7.10
C THR A 100 3.37 -8.65 -8.00
N ASN A 101 2.56 -7.92 -8.79
CA ASN A 101 1.38 -8.44 -9.49
C ASN A 101 0.49 -9.28 -8.55
N SER A 102 0.48 -8.96 -7.26
CA SER A 102 -0.35 -9.67 -6.29
C SER A 102 -1.83 -9.41 -6.54
N LEU A 103 -2.20 -8.28 -7.14
CA LEU A 103 -3.57 -8.02 -7.59
C LEU A 103 -4.07 -9.02 -8.65
N GLU A 104 -3.19 -9.56 -9.50
CA GLU A 104 -3.57 -10.61 -10.45
C GLU A 104 -3.67 -11.99 -9.77
N GLN A 105 -3.00 -12.18 -8.63
CA GLN A 105 -3.03 -13.41 -7.84
C GLN A 105 -4.16 -13.45 -6.81
N VAL A 106 -4.70 -12.29 -6.43
CA VAL A 106 -5.97 -12.21 -5.72
C VAL A 106 -7.05 -12.54 -6.75
N GLU A 107 -7.42 -13.81 -6.86
CA GLU A 107 -8.55 -14.27 -7.66
C GLU A 107 -9.84 -13.57 -7.17
N VAL A 108 -10.12 -12.38 -7.73
CA VAL A 108 -11.45 -11.72 -7.60
C VAL A 108 -12.55 -12.61 -8.21
N SER A 109 -12.16 -13.66 -8.94
CA SER A 109 -13.02 -14.68 -9.56
C SER A 109 -14.01 -15.36 -8.60
N ASP A 110 -13.73 -15.43 -7.29
CA ASP A 110 -14.65 -16.09 -6.33
C ASP A 110 -15.69 -15.13 -5.72
N CYS A 111 -15.43 -13.81 -5.74
CA CYS A 111 -16.34 -12.81 -5.14
C CYS A 111 -17.50 -12.38 -6.06
N LEU A 112 -17.52 -12.79 -7.33
CA LEU A 112 -18.56 -12.43 -8.31
C LEU A 112 -19.63 -13.50 -8.52
N GLN A 113 -19.58 -14.64 -7.82
CA GLN A 113 -20.58 -15.69 -8.00
C GLN A 113 -21.94 -15.41 -7.33
N ASP A 114 -22.05 -14.40 -6.46
CA ASP A 114 -23.28 -14.12 -5.69
C ASP A 114 -23.90 -12.73 -5.97
N TYR A 115 -23.60 -12.11 -7.12
CA TYR A 115 -24.39 -10.96 -7.59
C TYR A 115 -25.57 -11.47 -8.42
N PRO A 116 -26.82 -11.47 -7.90
CA PRO A 116 -27.97 -11.73 -8.74
C PRO A 116 -28.10 -10.58 -9.75
N MET A 117 -28.03 -10.94 -11.03
CA MET A 117 -28.41 -10.08 -12.17
C MET A 117 -29.84 -9.57 -12.03
#